data_AF-A0A7C5J5T7-F1
#
_entry.id   AF-A0A7C5J5T7-F1
#
_cell.length_a   1.000
_cell.length_b   1.000
_cell.length_c   1.000
_cell.angle_alpha   90.00
_cell.angle_beta   90.00
_cell.angle_gamma   90.00
#
_symmetry.space_group_name_H-M   'P 1'
#
loop_
_entity.id
_entity.type
_entity.pdbx_description
1 polymer ?
#
loop_
_entity_poly.entity_id
_entity_poly.type
_entity_poly.pdbx_seq_one_letter_code
_entity_poly.pdbx_strand_id
1 'polypeptide(L)'
;MTLEALYRRSLVVVALLALSLAALMGYFAAAWGLGIPIVGVLVASLGLATAAAVARRGRLWRSVVLLAIGSGLCASAAMGAVPWWAAIPAGLGVGAFALLLPAMFRRDRLAALVVTVLGAAFGVQGAWTFDAAIQPPAATLDGFEVAAPEIPVAGSDAYLRGRADAERDLAAGRWRLLTYGYPAASRSLYREALLRDGIELEAVAGCVVTKELMEHVRGYNEVMEAAIARLLGPGYLAARRQAAQDATQPGVY
;
A
#
# COMPACT_ATOMS: atom_id res chain seq x y z
N MET A 1 -9.86 24.47 45.63
CA MET A 1 -8.94 24.26 44.49
C MET A 1 -8.30 25.61 44.20
N THR A 2 -6.99 25.76 44.34
CA THR A 2 -6.31 27.06 44.21
C THR A 2 -6.19 27.49 42.75
N LEU A 3 -6.21 28.79 42.49
CA LEU A 3 -6.08 29.38 41.15
C LEU A 3 -4.82 28.87 40.42
N GLU A 4 -3.76 28.62 41.19
CA GLU A 4 -2.48 28.07 40.72
C GLU A 4 -2.60 26.64 40.18
N ALA A 5 -3.46 25.81 40.76
CA ALA A 5 -3.70 24.45 40.29
C ALA A 5 -4.50 24.43 38.98
N LEU A 6 -5.44 25.37 38.81
CA LEU A 6 -6.17 25.61 37.57
C LEU A 6 -5.23 26.09 36.46
N TYR A 7 -4.38 27.07 36.77
CA TYR A 7 -3.39 27.62 35.83
C TYR A 7 -2.37 26.56 35.37
N ARG A 8 -1.90 25.68 36.27
CA ARG A 8 -1.01 24.58 35.87
C ARG A 8 -1.68 23.57 34.94
N ARG A 9 -2.96 23.28 35.14
CA ARG A 9 -3.72 22.35 34.28
C ARG A 9 -3.95 22.94 32.90
N SER A 10 -4.29 24.23 32.79
CA SER A 10 -4.45 24.87 31.49
C SER A 10 -3.14 24.94 30.70
N LEU A 11 -1.99 25.14 31.36
CA LEU A 11 -0.68 25.22 30.70
C LEU A 11 -0.28 23.89 30.04
N VAL A 12 -0.60 22.75 30.66
CA VAL A 12 -0.37 21.42 30.06
C VAL A 12 -1.26 21.21 28.84
N VAL A 13 -2.54 21.61 28.93
CA VAL A 13 -3.48 21.50 27.79
C VAL A 13 -3.02 22.36 26.62
N VAL A 14 -2.59 23.59 26.87
CA VAL A 14 -2.07 24.50 25.83
C VAL A 14 -0.81 23.93 25.17
N ALA A 15 0.10 23.34 25.95
CA ALA A 15 1.31 22.70 25.40
C ALA A 15 0.98 21.50 24.51
N LEU A 16 0.01 20.67 24.90
CA LEU A 16 -0.44 19.52 24.10
C LEU A 16 -1.15 19.95 22.81
N LEU A 17 -1.97 21.00 22.88
CA LEU A 17 -2.62 21.57 21.70
C LEU A 17 -1.59 22.15 20.72
N ALA A 18 -0.59 22.87 21.22
CA ALA A 18 0.49 23.41 20.39
C ALA A 18 1.30 22.32 19.70
N LEU A 19 1.61 21.22 20.41
CA LEU A 19 2.33 20.07 19.84
C LEU A 19 1.50 19.37 18.75
N SER A 20 0.19 19.23 18.97
CA SER A 20 -0.74 18.62 18.01
C SER A 20 -0.87 19.47 16.74
N LEU A 21 -0.97 20.80 16.89
CA LEU A 21 -1.03 21.73 15.77
C LEU A 21 0.27 21.69 14.94
N ALA A 22 1.43 21.62 15.59
CA ALA A 22 2.73 21.53 14.92
C ALA A 22 2.86 20.22 14.10
N ALA A 23 2.39 19.09 14.64
CA ALA A 23 2.36 17.81 13.92
C ALA A 23 1.44 17.88 12.68
N LEU A 24 0.26 18.52 12.82
CA LEU A 24 -0.67 18.73 11.72
C LEU A 24 -0.06 19.60 10.61
N MET A 25 0.63 20.69 10.97
CA MET A 25 1.29 21.55 9.98
C MET A 25 2.43 20.84 9.25
N GLY A 26 3.20 19.97 9.94
CA GLY A 26 4.22 19.15 9.29
C GLY A 26 3.64 18.14 8.29
N TYR A 27 2.48 17.58 8.59
CA TYR A 27 1.74 16.73 7.66
C TYR A 27 1.29 17.48 6.40
N PHE A 28 0.73 18.69 6.56
CA PHE A 28 0.37 19.53 5.41
C PHE A 28 1.58 19.92 4.58
N ALA A 29 2.72 20.27 5.20
CA ALA A 29 3.94 20.57 4.44
C ALA A 29 4.42 19.37 3.60
N ALA A 30 4.37 18.15 4.17
CA ALA A 30 4.75 16.92 3.46
C ALA A 30 3.79 16.59 2.30
N ALA A 31 2.48 16.75 2.50
CA ALA A 31 1.48 16.51 1.46
C ALA A 31 1.61 17.48 0.27
N TRP A 32 2.19 18.65 0.48
CA TRP A 32 2.41 19.68 -0.55
C TRP A 32 3.83 19.68 -1.12
N GLY A 33 4.67 18.69 -0.80
CA GLY A 33 6.03 18.57 -1.33
C GLY A 33 7.02 19.61 -0.82
N LEU A 34 6.70 20.33 0.26
CA LEU A 34 7.65 21.22 0.93
C LEU A 34 8.64 20.34 1.73
N GLY A 35 9.93 20.46 1.41
CA GLY A 35 11.01 19.59 1.88
C GLY A 35 10.87 19.06 3.31
N ILE A 36 10.73 17.73 3.40
CA ILE A 36 10.46 16.92 4.59
C ILE A 36 11.49 17.05 5.75
N PRO A 37 12.81 17.30 5.54
CA PRO A 37 13.75 17.15 6.65
C PRO A 37 13.69 18.30 7.68
N ILE A 38 13.35 19.53 7.27
CA ILE A 38 13.43 20.70 8.17
C ILE A 38 12.29 20.68 9.19
N VAL A 39 11.07 20.32 8.76
CA VAL A 39 9.90 20.32 9.65
C VAL A 39 9.96 19.16 10.65
N GLY A 40 10.44 17.99 10.24
CA GLY A 40 10.63 16.85 11.15
C GLY A 40 11.66 17.14 12.25
N VAL A 41 12.78 17.78 11.90
CA VAL A 41 13.83 18.15 12.87
C VAL A 41 13.33 19.21 13.85
N LEU A 42 12.55 20.20 13.39
CA LEU A 42 11.97 21.23 14.26
C LEU A 42 10.96 20.65 15.25
N VAL A 43 10.06 19.76 14.81
CA VAL A 43 9.07 19.10 15.68
C VAL A 43 9.75 18.20 16.70
N ALA A 44 10.76 17.42 16.29
CA ALA A 44 11.53 16.57 17.21
C ALA A 44 12.29 17.41 18.25
N SER A 45 12.91 18.51 17.83
CA SER A 45 13.66 19.41 18.71
C SER A 45 12.75 20.11 19.73
N LEU A 46 11.57 20.56 19.30
CA LEU A 46 10.58 21.18 20.18
C LEU A 46 10.01 20.17 21.18
N GLY A 47 9.78 18.91 20.74
CA GLY A 47 9.36 17.79 21.59
C GLY A 47 10.41 17.43 22.65
N LEU A 48 11.69 17.40 22.28
CA LEU A 48 12.80 17.18 23.23
C LEU A 48 12.94 18.34 24.22
N ALA A 49 12.81 19.59 23.78
CA ALA A 49 12.89 20.77 24.65
C ALA A 49 11.74 20.79 25.68
N THR A 50 10.52 20.47 25.25
CA THR A 50 9.36 20.35 26.16
C THR A 50 9.50 19.16 27.10
N ALA A 51 9.97 18.00 26.61
CA ALA A 51 10.25 16.84 27.45
C ALA A 51 11.30 17.14 28.52
N ALA A 52 12.38 17.85 28.17
CA ALA A 52 13.45 18.25 29.09
C ALA A 52 12.96 19.26 30.14
N ALA A 53 12.10 20.21 29.74
CA ALA A 53 11.48 21.17 30.66
C ALA A 53 10.54 20.49 31.66
N VAL A 54 9.82 19.45 31.25
CA VAL A 54 8.93 18.65 32.13
C VAL A 54 9.74 17.71 33.03
N ALA A 55 10.82 17.12 32.53
CA ALA A 55 11.68 16.19 33.28
C ALA A 55 12.33 16.85 34.50
N ARG A 56 12.71 18.14 34.42
CA ARG A 56 13.28 18.89 35.56
C ARG A 56 12.32 19.08 36.74
N ARG A 57 11.02 18.80 36.60
CA ARG A 57 10.01 18.99 37.67
C ARG A 57 9.55 17.68 38.35
N GLY A 58 10.31 16.60 38.20
CA GLY A 58 10.50 15.60 39.26
C GLY A 58 9.41 14.55 39.50
N ARG A 59 8.37 14.42 38.68
CA ARG A 59 7.41 13.29 38.87
C ARG A 59 6.71 12.73 37.63
N LEU A 60 6.87 13.34 36.46
CA LEU A 60 6.21 12.93 35.20
C LEU A 60 7.17 12.33 34.16
N TRP A 61 8.45 12.15 34.51
CA TRP A 61 9.50 11.73 33.58
C TRP A 61 9.21 10.38 32.90
N ARG A 62 8.60 9.42 33.62
CA ARG A 62 8.30 8.08 33.07
C ARG A 62 7.27 8.15 31.93
N SER A 63 6.22 8.96 32.08
CA SER A 63 5.18 9.10 31.07
C SER A 63 5.68 9.84 29.82
N VAL A 64 6.56 10.83 30.01
CA VAL A 64 7.16 11.59 28.90
C VAL A 64 8.15 10.74 28.11
N VAL A 65 8.98 9.94 28.80
CA VAL A 65 9.93 9.01 28.15
C VAL A 65 9.19 7.94 27.35
N LEU A 66 8.11 7.36 27.90
CA LEU A 66 7.31 6.37 27.18
C LEU A 66 6.59 6.96 25.97
N LEU A 67 6.11 8.21 26.06
CA LEU A 67 5.50 8.90 24.93
C LEU A 67 6.53 9.19 23.83
N ALA A 68 7.73 9.63 24.21
CA ALA A 68 8.84 9.90 23.28
C ALA A 68 9.31 8.63 22.55
N ILE A 69 9.44 7.52 23.26
CA ILE A 69 9.79 6.20 22.69
C ILE A 69 8.68 5.74 21.73
N GLY A 70 7.40 5.86 22.13
CA GLY A 70 6.26 5.53 21.27
C GLY A 70 6.22 6.36 19.99
N SER A 71 6.44 7.67 20.08
CA SER A 71 6.49 8.55 18.90
C SER A 71 7.68 8.27 17.97
N GLY A 72 8.85 7.92 18.51
CA GLY A 72 10.03 7.56 17.74
C GLY A 72 9.85 6.28 16.93
N LEU A 73 9.19 5.28 17.51
CA LEU A 73 8.87 4.02 16.83
C LEU A 73 7.83 4.21 15.71
N CYS A 74 6.81 5.06 15.92
CA CYS A 74 5.84 5.39 14.86
C CYS A 74 6.49 6.16 13.70
N ALA A 75 7.40 7.09 13.98
CA ALA A 75 8.12 7.83 12.94
C ALA A 75 9.03 6.91 12.10
N SER A 76 9.64 5.91 12.73
CA SER A 76 10.51 4.92 12.06
C SER A 76 9.73 4.01 11.11
N ALA A 77 8.51 3.62 11.49
CA ALA A 77 7.63 2.80 10.65
C ALA A 77 7.12 3.56 9.41
N ALA A 78 6.96 4.88 9.49
CA ALA A 78 6.53 5.73 8.37
C ALA A 78 7.62 5.97 7.31
N MET A 79 8.90 5.74 7.63
CA MET A 79 10.04 5.99 6.71
C MET A 79 10.41 4.78 5.83
N GLY A 80 9.60 3.72 5.79
CA GLY A 80 9.77 2.61 4.83
C GLY A 80 11.00 1.72 5.03
N ALA A 81 11.74 1.88 6.14
CA ALA A 81 13.00 1.18 6.38
C ALA A 81 12.87 -0.15 7.17
N VAL A 82 11.64 -0.62 7.44
CA VAL A 82 11.41 -1.79 8.30
C VAL A 82 10.71 -2.91 7.51
N PRO A 83 11.28 -4.12 7.43
CA PRO A 83 10.67 -5.21 6.70
C PRO A 83 9.34 -5.64 7.33
N TRP A 84 8.39 -6.10 6.50
CA TRP A 84 6.99 -6.37 6.86
C TRP A 84 6.80 -7.32 8.05
N TRP A 85 7.73 -8.25 8.29
CA TRP A 85 7.69 -9.15 9.44
C TRP A 85 7.95 -8.44 10.79
N ALA A 86 8.56 -7.25 10.76
CA ALA A 86 8.75 -6.38 11.93
C ALA A 86 7.61 -5.35 12.13
N ALA A 87 6.68 -5.22 11.18
CA ALA A 87 5.48 -4.39 11.34
C ALA A 87 4.39 -5.06 12.22
N ILE A 88 4.33 -6.41 12.23
CA ILE A 88 3.34 -7.18 12.99
C ILE A 88 3.54 -7.04 14.52
N PRO A 89 4.77 -7.14 15.07
CA PRO A 89 5.01 -6.86 16.49
C PRO A 89 4.69 -5.40 16.88
N ALA A 90 4.89 -4.45 15.97
CA ALA A 90 4.61 -3.03 16.21
C ALA A 90 3.09 -2.78 16.33
N GLY A 91 2.28 -3.35 15.44
CA GLY A 91 0.82 -3.27 15.52
C GLY A 91 0.24 -3.92 16.78
N LEU A 92 0.76 -5.10 17.17
CA LEU A 92 0.36 -5.77 18.41
C LEU A 92 0.80 -4.99 19.66
N GLY A 93 1.96 -4.34 19.60
CA GLY A 93 2.44 -3.44 20.65
C GLY A 93 1.51 -2.25 20.87
N VAL A 94 1.03 -1.61 19.80
CA VAL A 94 0.09 -0.48 19.88
C VAL A 94 -1.27 -0.91 20.44
N GLY A 95 -1.79 -2.07 19.99
CA GLY A 95 -3.05 -2.63 20.49
C GLY A 95 -3.00 -3.00 21.98
N ALA A 96 -1.93 -3.68 22.41
CA ALA A 96 -1.73 -4.02 23.82
C ALA A 96 -1.53 -2.78 24.69
N PHE A 97 -0.85 -1.75 24.19
CA PHE A 97 -0.66 -0.48 24.90
C PHE A 97 -1.99 0.29 25.07
N ALA A 98 -2.84 0.33 24.03
CA ALA A 98 -4.17 0.92 24.09
C ALA A 98 -5.09 0.23 25.12
N LEU A 99 -4.94 -1.09 25.33
CA LEU A 99 -5.70 -1.84 26.33
C LEU A 99 -5.21 -1.64 27.77
N LEU A 100 -3.91 -1.34 27.96
CA LEU A 100 -3.32 -1.09 29.29
C LEU A 100 -3.47 0.37 29.76
N LEU A 101 -3.67 1.30 28.83
CA LEU A 101 -3.82 2.74 29.08
C LEU A 101 -4.97 3.11 30.04
N PRO A 102 -6.20 2.56 29.92
CA PRO A 102 -7.29 2.85 30.85
C PRO A 102 -6.99 2.42 32.30
N ALA A 103 -6.23 1.33 32.47
CA ALA A 103 -5.82 0.83 33.78
C ALA A 103 -4.78 1.75 34.45
N MET A 104 -3.88 2.35 33.67
CA MET A 104 -2.88 3.32 34.15
C MET A 104 -3.48 4.68 34.54
N PHE A 105 -4.58 5.10 33.91
CA PHE A 105 -5.19 6.44 34.12
C PHE A 105 -6.50 6.41 34.93
N ARG A 106 -6.70 5.42 35.81
CA ARG A 106 -7.92 5.26 36.64
C ARG A 106 -8.39 6.51 37.42
N ARG A 107 -7.51 7.47 37.69
CA ARG A 107 -7.84 8.71 38.42
C ARG A 107 -8.18 9.91 37.53
N ASP A 108 -7.75 9.94 36.27
CA ASP A 108 -7.93 11.08 35.38
C ASP A 108 -8.66 10.64 34.10
N ARG A 109 -9.99 10.60 34.19
CA ARG A 109 -10.90 10.20 33.10
C ARG A 109 -10.69 11.03 31.82
N LEU A 110 -10.28 12.28 31.94
CA LEU A 110 -9.99 13.15 30.80
C LEU A 110 -8.73 12.75 30.05
N ALA A 111 -7.67 12.34 30.75
CA ALA A 111 -6.44 11.87 30.11
C ALA A 111 -6.67 10.55 29.36
N ALA A 112 -7.44 9.63 29.97
CA ALA A 112 -7.84 8.39 29.32
C ALA A 112 -8.68 8.65 28.05
N LEU A 113 -9.65 9.57 28.12
CA LEU A 113 -10.48 9.92 26.96
C LEU A 113 -9.64 10.50 25.81
N VAL A 114 -8.74 11.45 26.10
CA VAL A 114 -7.89 12.09 25.09
C VAL A 114 -6.97 11.06 24.41
N VAL A 115 -6.35 10.17 25.18
CA VAL A 115 -5.48 9.14 24.59
C VAL A 115 -6.26 8.13 23.75
N THR A 116 -7.45 7.71 24.19
CA THR A 116 -8.30 6.80 23.41
C THR A 116 -8.77 7.44 22.10
N VAL A 117 -9.18 8.72 22.13
CA VAL A 117 -9.61 9.45 20.93
C VAL A 117 -8.45 9.63 19.95
N LEU A 118 -7.26 10.00 20.44
CA LEU A 118 -6.06 10.10 19.61
C LEU A 118 -5.65 8.74 19.03
N GLY A 119 -5.64 7.68 19.84
CA GLY A 119 -5.33 6.32 19.39
C GLY A 119 -6.30 5.82 18.30
N ALA A 120 -7.60 6.10 18.44
CA ALA A 120 -8.59 5.77 17.43
C ALA A 120 -8.38 6.56 16.12
N ALA A 121 -8.08 7.86 16.21
CA ALA A 121 -7.78 8.68 15.04
C ALA A 121 -6.55 8.17 14.27
N PHE A 122 -5.46 7.82 14.98
CA PHE A 122 -4.26 7.24 14.35
C PHE A 122 -4.47 5.82 13.82
N GLY A 123 -5.26 4.99 14.50
CA GLY A 123 -5.58 3.63 14.07
C GLY A 123 -6.42 3.59 12.79
N VAL A 124 -7.40 4.49 12.67
CA VAL A 124 -8.16 4.65 11.42
C VAL A 124 -7.22 5.11 10.31
N GLN A 125 -6.35 6.09 10.56
CA GLN A 125 -5.48 6.67 9.53
C GLN A 125 -4.43 5.69 8.97
N GLY A 126 -3.90 4.79 9.81
CA GLY A 126 -3.00 3.72 9.36
C GLY A 126 -3.67 2.70 8.41
N ALA A 127 -4.99 2.51 8.52
CA ALA A 127 -5.73 1.64 7.62
C ALA A 127 -5.91 2.28 6.21
N TRP A 128 -6.05 3.61 6.13
CA TRP A 128 -6.22 4.33 4.86
C TRP A 128 -4.90 4.52 4.09
N THR A 129 -3.77 4.74 4.79
CA THR A 129 -2.46 4.88 4.11
C THR A 129 -1.90 3.54 3.62
N PHE A 130 -2.28 2.42 4.25
CA PHE A 130 -1.89 1.09 3.80
C PHE A 130 -2.53 0.72 2.46
N ASP A 131 -3.78 1.13 2.24
CA ASP A 131 -4.49 0.91 0.97
C ASP A 131 -3.89 1.78 -0.16
N ALA A 132 -3.49 3.01 0.16
CA ALA A 132 -2.83 3.92 -0.78
C ALA A 132 -1.38 3.52 -1.14
N ALA A 133 -0.66 2.84 -0.25
CA ALA A 133 0.72 2.40 -0.50
C ALA A 133 0.82 1.08 -1.30
N ILE A 134 -0.27 0.31 -1.38
CA ILE A 134 -0.33 -0.95 -2.14
C ILE A 134 -0.84 -0.73 -3.57
N GLN A 135 -1.55 0.37 -3.83
CA GLN A 135 -1.87 0.73 -5.21
C GLN A 135 -0.62 1.27 -5.90
N PRO A 136 -0.04 0.55 -6.90
CA PRO A 136 0.90 1.21 -7.81
C PRO A 136 0.16 2.41 -8.43
N PRO A 137 0.86 3.53 -8.70
CA PRO A 137 0.21 4.68 -9.33
C PRO A 137 -0.51 4.17 -10.58
N ALA A 138 -1.80 4.46 -10.68
CA ALA A 138 -2.56 4.19 -11.89
C ALA A 138 -1.80 4.87 -13.02
N ALA A 139 -1.14 4.05 -13.85
CA ALA A 139 -0.59 4.52 -15.10
C ALA A 139 -1.81 4.98 -15.92
N THR A 140 -2.08 6.28 -15.90
CA THR A 140 -2.90 6.94 -16.89
C THR A 140 -2.20 6.74 -18.23
N LEU A 141 -2.66 5.73 -18.96
CA LEU A 141 -2.32 5.47 -20.34
C LEU A 141 -3.06 6.49 -21.23
N ASP A 142 -2.53 7.71 -21.26
CA ASP A 142 -2.68 8.56 -22.44
C ASP A 142 -1.67 8.08 -23.50
N GLY A 143 -2.11 7.10 -24.29
CA GLY A 143 -1.80 7.02 -25.71
C GLY A 143 -0.58 6.23 -26.17
N PHE A 144 0.56 6.21 -25.49
CA PHE A 144 1.74 5.47 -26.01
C PHE A 144 2.65 4.94 -24.89
N GLU A 145 2.45 3.67 -24.53
CA GLU A 145 3.38 2.89 -23.71
C GLU A 145 4.49 2.32 -24.61
N VAL A 146 5.55 3.12 -24.82
CA VAL A 146 6.84 2.53 -25.22
C VAL A 146 7.42 1.92 -23.95
N ALA A 147 7.15 0.64 -23.74
CA ALA A 147 7.74 -0.14 -22.67
C ALA A 147 9.26 0.08 -22.68
N ALA A 148 9.79 0.61 -21.57
CA ALA A 148 11.22 0.61 -21.33
C ALA A 148 11.72 -0.84 -21.56
N PRO A 149 12.84 -1.05 -22.28
CA PRO A 149 13.31 -2.40 -22.54
C PRO A 149 13.61 -3.07 -21.20
N GLU A 150 12.72 -3.98 -20.78
CA GLU A 150 13.01 -4.91 -19.70
C GLU A 150 14.23 -5.70 -20.15
N ILE A 151 15.36 -5.42 -19.52
CA ILE A 151 16.58 -6.21 -19.71
C ILE A 151 16.19 -7.66 -19.41
N PRO A 152 16.35 -8.60 -20.37
CA PRO A 152 15.99 -9.99 -20.17
C PRO A 152 16.94 -10.59 -19.14
N VAL A 153 16.56 -10.49 -17.87
CA VAL A 153 17.20 -11.26 -16.81
C VAL A 153 16.88 -12.71 -17.16
N ALA A 154 17.91 -13.53 -17.37
CA ALA A 154 17.77 -14.96 -17.61
C ALA A 154 16.67 -15.54 -16.70
N GLY A 155 15.63 -16.07 -17.33
CA GLY A 155 14.28 -16.13 -16.78
C GLY A 155 14.20 -16.75 -15.39
N SER A 156 13.37 -16.15 -14.54
CA SER A 156 13.06 -16.70 -13.21
C SER A 156 12.55 -18.15 -13.32
N ASP A 157 12.70 -18.94 -12.26
CA ASP A 157 12.17 -20.32 -12.23
C ASP A 157 10.67 -20.39 -12.55
N ALA A 158 9.92 -19.33 -12.24
CA ALA A 158 8.50 -19.23 -12.60
C ALA A 158 8.28 -19.12 -14.11
N TYR A 159 9.09 -18.29 -14.79
CA TYR A 159 9.06 -18.13 -16.23
C TYR A 159 9.39 -19.44 -16.96
N LEU A 160 10.46 -20.13 -16.54
CA LEU A 160 10.83 -21.43 -17.12
C LEU A 160 9.75 -22.49 -16.90
N ARG A 161 9.13 -22.53 -15.72
CA ARG A 161 7.97 -23.39 -15.46
C ARG A 161 6.78 -23.06 -16.37
N GLY A 162 6.49 -21.77 -16.58
CA GLY A 162 5.42 -21.32 -17.49
C GLY A 162 5.62 -21.83 -18.91
N ARG A 163 6.85 -21.72 -19.44
CA ARG A 163 7.18 -22.26 -20.77
C ARG A 163 6.97 -23.78 -20.84
N ALA A 164 7.46 -24.52 -19.84
CA ALA A 164 7.34 -25.98 -19.81
C ALA A 164 5.87 -26.45 -19.71
N ASP A 165 5.02 -25.72 -18.98
CA ASP A 165 3.59 -26.03 -18.90
C ASP A 165 2.87 -25.71 -20.22
N ALA A 166 3.22 -24.62 -20.91
CA ALA A 166 2.69 -24.31 -22.24
C ALA A 166 3.06 -25.38 -23.28
N GLU A 167 4.31 -25.86 -23.28
CA GLU A 167 4.74 -26.96 -24.14
C GLU A 167 3.96 -28.25 -23.86
N ARG A 168 3.68 -28.54 -22.59
CA ARG A 168 2.86 -29.71 -22.19
C ARG A 168 1.41 -29.59 -22.67
N ASP A 169 0.83 -28.40 -22.60
CA ASP A 169 -0.52 -28.14 -23.08
C ASP A 169 -0.61 -28.24 -24.60
N LEU A 170 0.35 -27.66 -25.33
CA LEU A 170 0.45 -27.80 -26.79
C LEU A 170 0.59 -29.27 -27.21
N ALA A 171 1.43 -30.05 -26.53
CA ALA A 171 1.60 -31.48 -26.80
C ALA A 171 0.30 -32.27 -26.57
N ALA A 172 -0.55 -31.79 -25.67
CA ALA A 172 -1.86 -32.37 -25.39
C ALA A 172 -3.01 -31.79 -26.25
N GLY A 173 -2.69 -30.92 -27.22
CA GLY A 173 -3.69 -30.28 -28.08
C GLY A 173 -4.56 -29.23 -27.39
N ARG A 174 -4.15 -28.74 -26.21
CA ARG A 174 -4.84 -27.68 -25.48
C ARG A 174 -4.28 -26.32 -25.91
N TRP A 175 -5.11 -25.51 -26.55
CA TRP A 175 -4.76 -24.15 -26.96
C TRP A 175 -5.36 -23.18 -25.95
N ARG A 176 -4.50 -22.52 -25.16
CA ARG A 176 -4.95 -21.65 -24.08
C ARG A 176 -4.04 -20.43 -23.95
N LEU A 177 -4.62 -19.30 -23.54
CA LEU A 177 -3.92 -18.12 -23.09
C LEU A 177 -4.29 -17.85 -21.62
N LEU A 178 -3.30 -17.42 -20.84
CA LEU A 178 -3.50 -17.04 -19.44
C LEU A 178 -3.66 -15.53 -19.34
N THR A 179 -4.52 -15.08 -18.44
CA THR A 179 -4.73 -13.66 -18.14
C THR A 179 -4.93 -13.45 -16.65
N TYR A 180 -4.86 -12.20 -16.21
CA TYR A 180 -5.10 -11.80 -14.83
C TYR A 180 -5.87 -10.48 -14.77
N GLY A 181 -6.39 -10.16 -13.59
CA GLY A 181 -7.19 -8.96 -13.34
C GLY A 181 -8.70 -9.23 -13.37
N TYR A 182 -9.47 -8.19 -13.03
CA TYR A 182 -10.93 -8.28 -12.99
C TYR A 182 -11.56 -8.50 -14.38
N PRO A 183 -12.72 -9.17 -14.45
CA PRO A 183 -13.47 -9.30 -15.69
C PRO A 183 -13.89 -7.92 -16.21
N ALA A 184 -13.51 -7.62 -17.46
CA ALA A 184 -13.98 -6.47 -18.21
C ALA A 184 -14.87 -6.95 -19.37
N ALA A 185 -15.83 -6.15 -19.81
CA ALA A 185 -16.74 -6.52 -20.91
C ALA A 185 -15.96 -6.93 -22.19
N SER A 186 -14.90 -6.20 -22.52
CA SER A 186 -14.05 -6.47 -23.69
C SER A 186 -13.31 -7.80 -23.56
N ARG A 187 -12.97 -8.21 -22.33
CA ARG A 187 -12.33 -9.49 -22.05
C ARG A 187 -13.29 -10.67 -22.25
N SER A 188 -14.56 -10.51 -21.89
CA SER A 188 -15.59 -11.52 -22.15
C SER A 188 -15.79 -11.72 -23.65
N LEU A 189 -15.91 -10.63 -24.42
CA LEU A 189 -16.01 -10.70 -25.88
C LEU A 189 -14.76 -11.33 -26.53
N TYR A 190 -13.57 -10.98 -26.03
CA TYR A 190 -12.32 -11.57 -26.49
C TYR A 190 -12.25 -13.08 -26.19
N ARG A 191 -12.64 -13.50 -24.98
CA ARG A 191 -12.74 -14.92 -24.60
C ARG A 191 -13.68 -15.67 -25.53
N GLU A 192 -14.87 -15.12 -25.81
CA GLU A 192 -15.83 -15.75 -26.71
C GLU A 192 -15.31 -15.88 -28.13
N ALA A 193 -14.62 -14.85 -28.64
CA ALA A 193 -14.01 -14.87 -29.96
C ALA A 193 -12.93 -15.95 -30.07
N LEU A 194 -12.06 -16.06 -29.07
CA LEU A 194 -11.02 -17.09 -29.02
C LEU A 194 -11.62 -18.50 -28.91
N LEU A 195 -12.68 -18.67 -28.11
CA LEU A 195 -13.33 -19.98 -27.91
C LEU A 195 -13.94 -20.53 -29.20
N ARG A 196 -14.51 -19.66 -30.06
CA ARG A 196 -15.00 -20.05 -31.39
C ARG A 196 -13.90 -20.62 -32.29
N ASP A 197 -12.68 -20.14 -32.09
CA ASP A 197 -11.49 -20.57 -32.82
C ASP A 197 -10.73 -21.69 -32.07
N GLY A 198 -11.33 -22.27 -31.02
CA GLY A 198 -10.77 -23.39 -30.25
C GLY A 198 -9.69 -23.01 -29.24
N ILE A 199 -9.54 -21.72 -28.93
CA ILE A 199 -8.54 -21.20 -27.99
C ILE A 199 -9.23 -20.77 -26.68
N GLU A 200 -8.79 -21.32 -25.56
CA GLU A 200 -9.29 -20.95 -24.24
C GLU A 200 -8.59 -19.69 -23.71
N LEU A 201 -9.32 -18.81 -23.03
CA LEU A 201 -8.73 -17.70 -22.26
C LEU A 201 -9.00 -17.91 -20.78
N GLU A 202 -7.99 -18.31 -20.00
CA GLU A 202 -8.12 -18.61 -18.57
C GLU A 202 -7.62 -17.45 -17.70
N ALA A 203 -8.42 -17.02 -16.73
CA ALA A 203 -8.00 -16.04 -15.74
C ALA A 203 -7.38 -16.76 -14.54
N VAL A 204 -6.06 -16.67 -14.37
CA VAL A 204 -5.33 -17.36 -13.30
C VAL A 204 -5.35 -16.60 -11.97
N ALA A 205 -5.64 -15.30 -12.01
CA ALA A 205 -5.83 -14.47 -10.83
C ALA A 205 -6.76 -13.28 -11.11
N GLY A 206 -7.54 -12.90 -10.10
CA GLY A 206 -8.30 -11.66 -10.08
C GLY A 206 -7.45 -10.50 -9.59
N CYS A 207 -7.60 -10.12 -8.31
CA CYS A 207 -7.04 -8.90 -7.73
C CYS A 207 -5.60 -9.05 -7.22
N VAL A 208 -5.22 -10.25 -6.78
CA VAL A 208 -3.91 -10.50 -6.17
C VAL A 208 -3.00 -11.15 -7.22
N VAL A 209 -2.11 -10.35 -7.79
CA VAL A 209 -1.12 -10.78 -8.78
C VAL A 209 0.27 -10.67 -8.15
N THR A 210 0.98 -11.78 -8.04
CA THR A 210 2.35 -11.80 -7.53
C THR A 210 3.35 -11.71 -8.69
N LYS A 211 4.58 -11.24 -8.43
CA LYS A 211 5.65 -11.22 -9.44
C LYS A 211 5.91 -12.61 -10.02
N GLU A 212 5.91 -13.64 -9.18
CA GLU A 212 6.10 -15.03 -9.60
C GLU A 212 5.00 -15.49 -10.58
N LEU A 213 3.73 -15.12 -10.31
CA LEU A 213 2.62 -15.43 -11.21
C LEU A 213 2.74 -14.69 -12.55
N MET A 214 3.14 -13.41 -12.54
CA MET A 214 3.35 -12.64 -13.77
C MET A 214 4.43 -13.28 -14.65
N GLU A 215 5.55 -13.68 -14.03
CA GLU A 215 6.65 -14.35 -14.73
C GLU A 215 6.21 -15.69 -15.33
N HIS A 216 5.42 -16.48 -14.59
CA HIS A 216 4.83 -17.72 -15.09
C HIS A 216 3.90 -17.48 -16.30
N VAL A 217 2.96 -16.53 -16.18
CA VAL A 217 2.04 -16.17 -17.26
C VAL A 217 2.80 -15.67 -18.49
N ARG A 218 3.86 -14.88 -18.30
CA ARG A 218 4.72 -14.40 -19.40
C ARG A 218 5.35 -15.57 -20.14
N GLY A 219 5.99 -16.50 -19.42
CA GLY A 219 6.61 -17.68 -20.02
C GLY A 219 5.63 -18.58 -20.75
N TYR A 220 4.45 -18.80 -20.17
CA TYR A 220 3.40 -19.61 -20.77
C TYR A 220 2.85 -18.98 -22.07
N ASN A 221 2.47 -17.70 -22.00
CA ASN A 221 1.86 -17.02 -23.14
C ASN A 221 2.86 -16.82 -24.29
N GLU A 222 4.15 -16.59 -24.04
CA GLU A 222 5.14 -16.45 -25.12
C GLU A 222 5.17 -17.69 -26.03
N VAL A 223 5.15 -18.89 -25.43
CA VAL A 223 5.13 -20.16 -26.17
C VAL A 223 3.80 -20.35 -26.90
N MET A 224 2.68 -20.11 -26.23
CA MET A 224 1.34 -20.27 -26.80
C MET A 224 1.06 -19.28 -27.94
N GLU A 225 1.39 -18.00 -27.76
CA GLU A 225 1.21 -16.96 -28.78
C GLU A 225 2.04 -17.27 -30.02
N ALA A 226 3.29 -17.73 -29.85
CA ALA A 226 4.13 -18.15 -30.97
C ALA A 226 3.58 -19.39 -31.71
N ALA A 227 2.94 -20.32 -31.00
CA ALA A 227 2.28 -21.47 -31.62
C ALA A 227 0.99 -21.06 -32.37
N ILE A 228 0.18 -20.19 -31.76
CA ILE A 228 -1.04 -19.65 -32.37
C ILE A 228 -0.71 -18.83 -33.62
N ALA A 229 0.33 -18.01 -33.58
CA ALA A 229 0.78 -17.23 -34.73
C ALA A 229 1.24 -18.12 -35.90
N ARG A 230 1.81 -19.29 -35.63
CA ARG A 230 2.16 -20.28 -36.66
C ARG A 230 0.94 -20.97 -37.26
N LEU A 231 -0.10 -21.19 -36.46
CA LEU A 231 -1.32 -21.89 -36.89
C LEU A 231 -2.31 -20.95 -37.64
N LEU A 232 -2.56 -19.77 -37.09
CA LEU A 232 -3.60 -18.84 -37.55
C LEU A 232 -3.06 -17.58 -38.24
N GLY A 233 -1.74 -17.43 -38.27
CA GLY A 233 -1.05 -16.30 -38.88
C GLY A 233 -0.63 -15.22 -37.88
N PRO A 234 0.40 -14.43 -38.23
CA PRO A 234 0.86 -13.33 -37.39
C PRO A 234 -0.23 -12.26 -37.25
N GLY A 235 -0.35 -11.67 -36.05
CA GLY A 235 -1.32 -10.60 -35.78
C GLY A 235 -2.76 -11.07 -35.53
N TYR A 236 -3.07 -12.36 -35.70
CA TYR A 236 -4.41 -12.91 -35.44
C TYR A 236 -4.93 -12.56 -34.03
N LEU A 237 -4.11 -12.78 -32.99
CA LEU A 237 -4.49 -12.47 -31.60
C LEU A 237 -4.73 -10.97 -31.37
N ALA A 238 -3.93 -10.11 -32.01
CA ALA A 238 -4.07 -8.66 -31.92
C ALA A 238 -5.37 -8.20 -32.59
N ALA A 239 -5.69 -8.72 -33.78
CA ALA A 239 -6.94 -8.42 -34.49
C ALA A 239 -8.17 -8.82 -33.67
N ARG A 240 -8.16 -10.00 -33.04
CA ARG A 240 -9.25 -10.45 -32.15
C ARG A 240 -9.38 -9.58 -30.91
N ARG A 241 -8.26 -9.14 -30.31
CA ARG A 241 -8.26 -8.23 -29.16
C ARG A 241 -8.84 -6.87 -29.53
N GLN A 242 -8.41 -6.30 -30.64
CA GLN A 242 -8.90 -5.00 -31.13
C GLN A 242 -10.40 -5.04 -31.41
N ALA A 243 -10.87 -6.04 -32.14
CA ALA A 243 -12.31 -6.20 -32.43
C ALA A 243 -13.16 -6.30 -31.16
N ALA A 244 -12.65 -6.97 -30.12
CA ALA A 244 -13.34 -7.06 -28.82
C ALA A 244 -13.34 -5.73 -28.05
N GLN A 245 -12.31 -4.89 -28.21
CA GLN A 245 -12.25 -3.55 -27.64
C GLN A 245 -13.22 -2.60 -28.36
N ASP A 246 -13.20 -2.59 -29.70
CA ASP A 246 -14.06 -1.76 -30.53
C ASP A 246 -15.54 -2.05 -30.27
N ALA A 247 -15.90 -3.33 -30.09
CA ALA A 247 -17.26 -3.74 -29.77
C ALA A 247 -17.75 -3.28 -28.38
N THR A 248 -16.86 -2.86 -27.48
CA THR A 248 -17.23 -2.33 -26.16
C THR A 248 -17.27 -0.82 -26.07
N GLN A 249 -16.77 -0.09 -27.07
CA GLN A 249 -16.90 1.36 -27.09
C GLN A 249 -18.35 1.74 -27.45
N PRO A 250 -19.09 2.43 -26.57
CA PRO A 250 -20.43 2.87 -26.89
C PRO A 250 -20.35 3.96 -27.99
N GLY A 251 -20.67 3.57 -29.22
CA GLY A 251 -21.11 4.44 -30.32
C GLY A 251 -20.32 5.73 -30.53
N VAL A 252 -19.18 5.64 -31.21
CA VAL A 252 -18.78 6.69 -32.17
C VAL A 252 -19.45 6.32 -33.50
N TYR A 253 -20.75 6.54 -33.59
CA TYR A 253 -21.56 6.45 -34.82
C TYR A 253 -22.38 7.72 -34.97
#